data_AF-A0A6M9PIY2-F1
#
_entry.id   AF-A0A6M9PIY2-F1
#
_cell.length_a   1.000
_cell.length_b   1.000
_cell.length_c   1.000
_cell.angle_alpha   90.00
_cell.angle_beta   90.00
_cell.angle_gamma   90.00
#
_symmetry.space_group_name_H-M   'P 1'
#
loop_
_entity.id
_entity.type
_entity.pdbx_description
1 polymer ?
#
loop_
_entity_poly.entity_id
_entity_poly.type
_entity_poly.pdbx_seq_one_letter_code
_entity_poly.pdbx_strand_id
1 'polypeptide(L)' 'MAEVICLCNEVLDIDLREYLDSHPIGSIEELREQAAICNKCMQCQELVESEIYFARVRRQQLEGER' A
#
# COMPACT_ATOMS: atom_id res chain seq x y z
N MET A 1 -9.54 6.85 -11.71
CA MET A 1 -10.19 7.71 -10.71
C MET A 1 -9.56 7.35 -9.39
N ALA A 2 -9.08 8.32 -8.60
CA ALA A 2 -8.49 8.01 -7.30
C ALA A 2 -9.61 7.65 -6.31
N GLU A 3 -9.46 6.52 -5.62
CA GLU A 3 -10.40 6.03 -4.61
C GLU A 3 -9.79 6.21 -3.22
N VAL A 4 -10.62 6.53 -2.22
CA VAL A 4 -10.15 6.66 -0.84
C VAL A 4 -9.97 5.26 -0.25
N ILE A 5 -8.73 4.88 0.05
CA ILE A 5 -8.42 3.61 0.73
C ILE A 5 -8.57 3.74 2.25
N CYS A 6 -8.18 4.87 2.83
CA CYS A 6 -8.28 5.08 4.28
C CYS A 6 -8.96 6.41 4.60
N LEU A 7 -10.17 6.36 5.16
CA LEU A 7 -10.88 7.57 5.60
C LEU A 7 -10.25 8.23 6.83
N CYS A 8 -9.59 7.47 7.71
CA CYS A 8 -9.05 8.03 8.95
C CYS A 8 -7.86 8.96 8.73
N ASN A 9 -7.06 8.68 7.71
CA ASN A 9 -5.88 9.46 7.34
C ASN A 9 -6.03 10.08 5.94
N GLU A 10 -7.23 10.01 5.35
CA GLU A 10 -7.54 10.53 4.02
C GLU A 10 -6.56 10.04 2.93
N VAL A 11 -6.17 8.77 2.99
CA VAL A 11 -5.23 8.16 2.04
C VAL A 11 -5.95 7.71 0.79
N LEU A 12 -5.46 8.15 -0.37
CA LEU A 12 -5.93 7.72 -1.69
C LEU A 12 -5.18 6.48 -2.18
N ASP A 13 -5.81 5.69 -3.03
CA ASP A 13 -5.23 4.50 -3.65
C ASP A 13 -3.97 4.83 -4.47
N ILE A 14 -4.01 5.95 -5.19
CA ILE A 14 -2.88 6.41 -6.01
C ILE A 14 -1.66 6.75 -5.16
N ASP A 15 -1.85 7.50 -4.07
CA ASP A 15 -0.76 7.89 -3.17
C ASP A 15 -0.12 6.65 -2.53
N LEU A 16 -0.95 5.68 -2.12
CA LEU A 16 -0.46 4.42 -1.56
C LEU A 16 0.33 3.62 -2.60
N ARG A 17 -0.15 3.52 -3.84
CA ARG A 17 0.56 2.80 -4.91
C ARG A 17 1.90 3.45 -5.24
N GLU A 18 1.96 4.76 -5.40
CA GLU A 18 3.19 5.49 -5.66
C GLU A 18 4.20 5.31 -4.51
N TYR A 19 3.72 5.33 -3.27
CA TYR A 19 4.54 5.06 -2.10
C TYR A 19 5.09 3.62 -2.11
N LEU A 20 4.24 2.62 -2.37
CA LEU A 20 4.64 1.22 -2.42
C LEU A 20 5.55 0.90 -3.60
N ASP A 21 5.47 1.63 -4.72
CA ASP A 21 6.37 1.42 -5.86
C ASP A 21 7.77 1.99 -5.57
N SER A 22 7.87 3.05 -4.77
CA SER A 22 9.15 3.65 -4.34
C SER A 22 9.76 3.02 -3.08
N HIS A 23 8.96 2.33 -2.26
CA HIS A 23 9.38 1.71 -1.01
C HIS A 23 9.03 0.21 -1.01
N PRO A 24 10.00 -0.71 -0.84
CA PRO A 24 9.77 -2.15 -0.90
C PRO A 24 9.11 -2.69 0.39
N ILE A 25 7.93 -2.17 0.71
CA ILE A 25 7.14 -2.58 1.87
C ILE A 25 6.54 -3.95 1.61
N GLY A 26 6.64 -4.79 2.64
CA GLY A 26 6.24 -6.17 2.61
C GLY A 26 4.98 -6.50 3.39
N SER A 27 4.61 -5.70 4.38
CA SER A 27 3.43 -5.98 5.19
C SER A 27 2.78 -4.70 5.68
N ILE A 28 1.53 -4.83 6.13
CA ILE A 28 0.79 -3.69 6.67
C ILE A 28 1.39 -3.19 7.98
N GLU A 29 2.05 -4.05 8.75
CA GLU A 29 2.79 -3.68 9.97
C GLU A 29 3.92 -2.70 9.65
N GLU A 30 4.74 -3.02 8.64
CA GLU A 30 5.82 -2.14 8.18
C GLU A 30 5.27 -0.78 7.70
N LEU A 31 4.13 -0.80 6.99
CA LEU A 31 3.49 0.43 6.52
C LEU A 31 2.93 1.30 7.67
N ARG A 32 2.44 0.66 8.74
CA ARG A 32 1.96 1.34 9.96
C ARG A 32 3.10 1.96 10.76
N GLU A 33 4.26 1.29 10.84
CA GLU A 33 5.45 1.83 11.50
C GLU A 33 5.97 3.09 10.82
N GLN A 34 5.82 3.20 9.50
CA GLN A 34 6.17 4.38 8.72
C GLN A 34 5.06 5.46 8.71
N ALA A 35 4.00 5.27 9.52
CA ALA A 35 2.90 6.20 9.76
C ALA A 35 2.05 6.60 8.54
N ALA A 36 2.18 5.90 7.40
CA ALA A 36 1.38 6.19 6.21
C ALA A 36 -0.10 5.77 6.37
N ILE A 37 -0.40 4.81 7.24
CA ILE A 37 -1.75 4.25 7.42
C ILE A 37 -2.13 4.08 8.89
N CYS A 38 -3.41 4.32 9.20
CA CYS A 38 -3.93 4.20 10.55
C CYS A 38 -4.07 2.73 10.99
N ASN A 39 -3.90 2.48 12.28
CA ASN A 39 -4.21 1.19 12.93
C ASN A 39 -5.52 1.25 13.76
N LYS A 40 -6.29 2.33 13.64
CA LYS A 40 -7.39 2.66 14.57
C LYS A 40 -8.70 1.95 14.25
N CYS A 41 -9.21 2.09 13.02
CA CYS A 41 -10.50 1.51 12.63
C CYS A 41 -10.36 0.15 11.90
N MET A 42 -9.14 -0.15 11.44
CA MET A 42 -8.77 -1.33 10.64
C MET A 42 -9.61 -1.54 9.35
N GLN A 43 -10.44 -0.58 8.95
CA GLN A 43 -11.33 -0.70 7.79
C GLN A 43 -10.57 -0.74 6.47
N CYS A 44 -9.41 -0.09 6.39
CA CYS A 44 -8.57 -0.08 5.20
C CYS A 44 -7.68 -1.31 5.07
N GLN A 45 -7.68 -2.24 6.03
CA GLN A 45 -6.66 -3.29 6.11
C GLN A 45 -6.64 -4.21 4.88
N GLU A 46 -7.79 -4.73 4.47
CA GLU A 46 -7.90 -5.63 3.32
C GLU A 46 -7.48 -4.96 2.00
N LEU A 47 -7.90 -3.71 1.79
CA LEU A 47 -7.52 -2.92 0.61
C LEU A 47 -6.01 -2.68 0.58
N VAL A 48 -5.43 -2.31 1.72
CA VAL A 48 -4.00 -2.03 1.86
C VAL A 48 -3.15 -3.28 1.65
N GLU A 49 -3.54 -4.42 2.24
CA GLU A 49 -2.85 -5.69 2.05
C GLU A 49 -2.89 -6.13 0.58
N SER A 50 -4.00 -5.89 -0.12
CA SER A 50 -4.13 -6.14 -1.55
C SER A 50 -3.16 -5.28 -2.37
N GLU A 51 -3.05 -3.98 -2.08
CA GLU A 51 -2.10 -3.09 -2.78
C GLU A 51 -0.64 -3.47 -2.50
N ILE A 52 -0.30 -3.86 -1.28
CA ILE A 52 1.03 -4.38 -0.93
C ILE A 52 1.35 -5.63 -1.74
N TYR A 53 0.39 -6.55 -1.86
CA TYR A 53 0.55 -7.74 -2.70
C TYR A 53 0.78 -7.37 -4.17
N PHE A 54 -0.05 -6.49 -4.74
CA PHE A 54 0.11 -6.08 -6.14
C PHE A 54 1.44 -5.36 -6.39
N ALA A 55 1.89 -4.50 -5.48
CA ALA A 55 3.19 -3.84 -5.58
C ALA A 55 4.34 -4.86 -5.60
N ARG A 56 4.27 -5.91 -4.78
CA ARG A 56 5.24 -7.00 -4.80
C ARG A 56 5.25 -7.74 -6.13
N VAL A 57 4.07 -8.09 -6.65
CA VAL A 57 3.95 -8.78 -7.95
C VAL A 57 4.51 -7.91 -9.07
N ARG A 58 4.20 -6.62 -9.11
CA ARG A 58 4.74 -5.67 -10.10
C ARG A 58 6.27 -5.62 -10.07
N ARG A 59 6.87 -5.56 -8.88
CA ARG A 59 8.33 -5.59 -8.73
C ARG A 59 8.94 -6.88 -9.26
N GLN A 60 8.37 -8.03 -8.92
CA GLN A 60 8.87 -9.34 -9.40
C GLN A 60 8.79 -9.46 -10.93
N GLN A 61 7.73 -8.93 -11.55
CA GLN A 61 7.60 -8.91 -13.01
C GLN A 61 8.71 -8.07 -13.66
N LEU A 62 8.98 -6.87 -13.14
CA LEU A 62 10.05 -6.00 -13.63
C LEU A 62 11.46 -6.61 -13.47
N GLU A 63 11.66 -7.43 -12.44
CA GLU A 63 12.91 -8.18 -12.23
C GLU A 63 13.06 -9.38 -13.16
N GLY A 64 11.95 -10.04 -13.52
CA GLY A 64 11.94 -11.18 -14.44
C GLY A 64 12.04 -10.83 -15.93
N GLU A 65 11.83 -9.57 -16.29
CA GLU A 65 11.93 -9.05 -17.67
C GLU A 65 13.33 -8.51 -18.03
N ARG A 66 14.33 -8.67 -17.15
CA ARG A 66 15.75 -8.30 -17.38
C ARG A 66 16.62 -9.52 -17.70
#